data_AF-A0A1N6DPU6-F1
#
_entry.id   AF-A0A1N6DPU6-F1
#
_cell.length_a   1.000
_cell.length_b   1.000
_cell.length_c   1.000
_cell.angle_alpha   90.00
_cell.angle_beta   90.00
_cell.angle_gamma   90.00
#
_symmetry.space_group_name_H-M   'P 1'
#
loop_
_entity.id
_entity.type
_entity.pdbx_description
1 polymer ?
#
loop_
_entity_poly.entity_id
_entity_poly.type
_entity_poly.pdbx_seq_one_letter_code
_entity_poly.pdbx_strand_id
1 'polypeptide(L)'
;MSYARFGSGSDVYVYAHVYGFIECCGCSLGDAWDFHSPADIVDHLREHVAAGHNVPDRLLDEALYPPEDFVGMCMVHMCRENAGHDGDHTPTNNERDEQIRTRTTSL
;
A
#
# COMPACT_ATOMS: atom_id res chain seq x y z
N MET A 1 -0.98 0.88 -9.59
CA MET A 1 -0.03 1.59 -10.48
C MET A 1 1.32 0.86 -10.41
N SER A 2 2.15 0.76 -11.47
CA SER A 2 3.46 0.09 -11.39
C SER A 2 4.62 1.09 -11.37
N TYR A 3 5.53 0.93 -10.41
CA TYR A 3 6.71 1.78 -10.19
C TYR A 3 7.94 1.32 -10.98
N ALA A 4 8.10 0.00 -11.08
CA ALA A 4 9.13 -0.67 -11.88
C ALA A 4 8.60 -2.03 -12.36
N ARG A 5 9.30 -2.65 -13.32
CA ARG A 5 9.02 -4.00 -13.83
C ARG A 5 10.35 -4.67 -14.13
N PHE A 6 10.38 -6.01 -14.06
CA PHE A 6 11.55 -6.78 -14.48
C PHE A 6 11.95 -6.43 -15.92
N GLY A 7 13.24 -6.18 -16.13
CA GLY A 7 13.78 -5.85 -17.45
C GLY A 7 15.25 -5.44 -17.39
N SER A 8 15.79 -4.98 -18.50
CA SER A 8 17.22 -4.63 -18.62
C SER A 8 17.70 -3.53 -17.67
N GLY A 9 16.78 -2.73 -17.11
CA GLY A 9 17.09 -1.64 -16.17
C GLY A 9 16.53 -1.85 -14.77
N SER A 10 15.99 -3.03 -14.45
CA SER A 10 15.42 -3.30 -13.12
C SER A 10 15.32 -4.80 -12.89
N ASP A 11 15.90 -5.26 -11.78
CA ASP A 11 15.80 -6.63 -11.27
C ASP A 11 14.63 -6.79 -10.28
N VAL A 12 13.80 -5.76 -10.11
CA VAL A 12 12.61 -5.77 -9.26
C VAL A 12 11.35 -5.46 -10.06
N TYR A 13 10.22 -5.99 -9.59
CA TYR A 13 8.88 -5.61 -10.04
C TYR A 13 8.08 -5.07 -8.86
N VAL A 14 7.85 -3.76 -8.84
CA VAL A 14 7.18 -3.06 -7.74
C VAL A 14 5.91 -2.37 -8.23
N TYR A 15 4.79 -2.57 -7.55
CA TYR A 15 3.52 -1.93 -7.90
C TYR A 15 2.60 -1.73 -6.69
N ALA A 16 1.72 -0.72 -6.76
CA ALA A 16 0.64 -0.53 -5.79
C ALA A 16 -0.50 -1.52 -6.04
N HIS A 17 -0.78 -2.33 -5.03
CA HIS A 17 -1.81 -3.36 -5.02
C HIS A 17 -3.18 -2.77 -4.63
N VAL A 18 -4.26 -3.36 -5.16
CA VAL A 18 -5.65 -2.87 -4.94
C VAL A 18 -6.14 -2.97 -3.49
N TYR A 19 -5.40 -3.69 -2.65
CA TYR A 19 -5.67 -3.85 -1.22
C TYR A 19 -4.91 -2.86 -0.33
N GLY A 20 -4.25 -1.86 -0.90
CA GLY A 20 -3.65 -0.77 -0.11
C GLY A 20 -2.30 -1.13 0.46
N PHE A 21 -1.42 -1.69 -0.38
CA PHE A 21 -0.01 -1.93 -0.05
C PHE A 21 0.82 -1.86 -1.33
N ILE A 22 2.12 -1.67 -1.17
CA ILE A 22 3.09 -1.80 -2.26
C ILE A 22 3.60 -3.23 -2.28
N GLU A 23 3.54 -3.87 -3.44
CA GLU A 23 4.00 -5.24 -3.64
C GLU A 23 5.36 -5.27 -4.33
N CYS A 24 6.31 -6.05 -3.78
CA CYS A 24 7.52 -6.50 -4.47
C CYS A 24 7.26 -7.89 -5.09
N CYS A 25 6.76 -7.89 -6.31
CA CYS A 25 6.30 -9.09 -6.98
C CYS A 25 7.46 -9.99 -7.42
N GLY A 26 7.42 -11.25 -6.99
CA GLY A 26 8.47 -12.22 -7.31
C GLY A 26 9.78 -11.98 -6.53
N CYS A 27 9.69 -11.38 -5.34
CA CYS A 27 10.83 -11.19 -4.46
C CYS A 27 11.55 -12.52 -4.14
N SER A 28 12.88 -12.46 -4.09
CA SER A 28 13.76 -13.60 -3.81
C SER A 28 14.57 -13.45 -2.51
N LEU A 29 14.43 -12.32 -1.80
CA LEU A 29 15.27 -11.94 -0.65
C LEU A 29 14.61 -12.18 0.72
N GLY A 30 13.37 -12.69 0.78
CA GLY A 30 12.70 -13.00 2.04
C GLY A 30 11.28 -13.53 1.85
N ASP A 31 10.56 -13.64 2.97
CA ASP A 31 9.16 -14.09 3.02
C ASP A 31 8.14 -12.94 2.91
N ALA A 32 8.59 -11.69 3.09
CA ALA A 32 7.75 -10.49 2.95
C ALA A 32 7.76 -9.97 1.51
N TRP A 33 6.58 -9.67 0.99
CA TRP A 33 6.39 -9.17 -0.39
C TRP A 33 5.35 -8.05 -0.46
N ASP A 34 4.62 -7.79 0.63
CA ASP A 34 3.63 -6.74 0.82
C ASP A 34 4.10 -5.72 1.88
N PHE A 35 4.09 -4.44 1.51
CA PHE A 35 4.63 -3.36 2.33
C PHE A 35 3.60 -2.27 2.55
N HIS A 36 3.39 -1.89 3.82
CA HIS A 36 2.28 -1.03 4.26
C HIS A 36 2.70 0.41 4.58
N SER A 37 3.96 0.75 4.35
CA SER A 37 4.43 2.14 4.44
C SER A 37 5.51 2.43 3.39
N PRO A 38 5.73 3.71 3.04
CA PRO A 38 6.84 4.11 2.17
C PRO A 38 8.20 3.70 2.73
N ALA A 39 8.40 3.82 4.04
CA ALA A 39 9.64 3.45 4.70
C ALA A 39 9.93 1.94 4.53
N ASP A 40 8.92 1.09 4.76
CA ASP A 40 9.11 -0.37 4.70
C ASP A 40 9.50 -0.84 3.29
N ILE A 41 8.84 -0.31 2.24
CA ILE A 41 9.20 -0.68 0.86
C ILE A 41 10.59 -0.16 0.49
N VAL A 42 10.96 1.05 0.91
CA VAL A 42 12.28 1.62 0.62
C VAL A 42 13.38 0.84 1.33
N ASP A 43 13.18 0.45 2.58
CA ASP A 43 14.14 -0.38 3.32
C ASP A 43 14.29 -1.75 2.69
N HIS A 44 13.20 -2.39 2.28
CA HIS A 44 13.25 -3.64 1.52
C HIS A 44 14.02 -3.50 0.19
N LEU A 45 13.80 -2.41 -0.55
CA LEU A 45 14.53 -2.17 -1.79
C LEU A 45 16.03 -1.91 -1.57
N ARG A 46 16.41 -1.37 -0.41
CA ARG A 46 17.83 -1.29 -0.02
C ARG A 46 18.43 -2.66 0.23
N GLU A 47 17.66 -3.66 0.66
CA GLU A 47 18.11 -5.06 0.74
C GLU A 47 18.40 -5.61 -0.65
N HIS A 48 17.54 -5.32 -1.64
CA HIS A 48 17.81 -5.65 -3.05
C HIS A 48 19.12 -5.04 -3.55
N VAL A 49 19.36 -3.75 -3.27
CA VAL A 49 20.63 -3.08 -3.62
C VAL A 49 21.81 -3.75 -2.91
N ALA A 50 21.69 -4.05 -1.61
CA ALA A 50 22.75 -4.69 -0.83
C ALA A 50 23.06 -6.12 -1.33
N ALA A 51 22.07 -6.83 -1.86
CA ALA A 51 22.24 -8.12 -2.52
C ALA A 51 22.84 -8.03 -3.94
N GLY A 52 23.03 -6.82 -4.47
CA GLY A 52 23.61 -6.58 -5.79
C GLY A 52 22.60 -6.57 -6.94
N HIS A 53 21.29 -6.52 -6.65
CA HIS A 53 20.26 -6.36 -7.67
C HIS A 53 20.22 -4.93 -8.21
N ASN A 54 19.92 -4.78 -9.50
CA ASN A 54 19.71 -3.50 -10.15
C ASN A 54 18.35 -2.91 -9.77
N VAL A 55 18.32 -2.00 -8.80
CA VAL A 55 17.14 -1.26 -8.39
C VAL A 55 17.23 0.18 -8.91
N PRO A 56 16.27 0.67 -9.71
CA PRO A 56 16.26 2.07 -10.13
C PRO A 56 16.28 3.05 -8.94
N ASP A 57 17.24 3.98 -8.89
CA ASP A 57 17.46 4.90 -7.75
C ASP A 57 16.21 5.65 -7.29
N ARG A 58 15.32 6.02 -8.23
CA ARG A 58 14.06 6.71 -7.91
C ARG A 58 13.16 5.91 -6.95
N LEU A 59 13.28 4.59 -6.93
CA LEU A 59 12.49 3.73 -6.03
C LEU A 59 12.97 3.80 -4.58
N LEU A 60 14.13 4.40 -4.32
CA LEU A 60 14.68 4.57 -2.98
C LEU A 60 14.26 5.90 -2.33
N ASP A 61 13.39 6.67 -3.01
CA ASP A 61 12.79 7.90 -2.50
C ASP A 61 11.38 7.58 -1.98
N GLU A 62 11.17 7.74 -0.67
CA GLU A 62 9.87 7.53 -0.03
C GLU A 62 8.78 8.43 -0.64
N ALA A 63 9.13 9.62 -1.15
CA ALA A 63 8.17 10.53 -1.77
C ALA A 63 7.55 9.98 -3.06
N LEU A 64 8.13 8.92 -3.64
CA LEU A 64 7.55 8.22 -4.78
C LEU A 64 6.28 7.46 -4.42
N TYR A 65 6.09 7.07 -3.15
CA TYR A 65 4.99 6.24 -2.68
C TYR A 65 3.96 7.10 -1.93
N PRO A 66 2.92 7.60 -2.62
CA PRO A 66 2.00 8.52 -2.00
C PRO A 66 1.02 7.77 -1.08
N PRO A 67 0.45 8.42 -0.05
CA PRO A 67 -0.38 7.77 0.95
C PRO A 67 -1.59 7.00 0.39
N GLU A 68 -2.14 7.41 -0.75
CA GLU A 68 -3.27 6.75 -1.40
C GLU A 68 -3.00 5.31 -1.85
N ASP A 69 -1.74 4.95 -2.08
CA ASP A 69 -1.38 3.58 -2.46
C ASP A 69 -1.44 2.60 -1.28
N PHE A 70 -1.52 3.12 -0.06
CA PHE A 70 -1.68 2.37 1.18
C PHE A 70 -3.15 2.36 1.65
N VAL A 71 -4.07 2.78 0.79
CA VAL A 71 -5.52 2.79 1.02
C VAL A 71 -6.14 1.64 0.23
N GLY A 72 -6.65 0.63 0.94
CA GLY A 72 -7.23 -0.56 0.33
C GLY A 72 -8.72 -0.43 0.03
N MET A 73 -9.14 -0.95 -1.12
CA MET A 73 -10.55 -1.08 -1.44
C MET A 73 -11.13 -2.32 -0.76
N CYS A 74 -11.83 -2.15 0.37
CA CYS A 74 -12.75 -3.17 0.86
C CYS A 74 -14.08 -3.02 0.12
N MET A 75 -14.66 -4.12 -0.35
CA MET A 75 -15.93 -4.09 -1.12
C MET A 75 -17.11 -3.49 -0.33
N VAL A 76 -16.95 -3.27 0.97
CA VAL A 76 -17.94 -2.65 1.85
C VAL A 76 -17.59 -1.19 2.21
N HIS A 77 -16.31 -0.82 2.34
CA HIS A 77 -15.85 0.52 2.77
C HIS A 77 -14.45 0.86 2.20
N MET A 78 -14.12 2.15 2.00
CA MET A 78 -12.73 2.58 1.78
C MET A 78 -11.97 2.52 3.12
N CYS A 79 -10.97 1.63 3.26
CA CYS A 79 -10.24 1.42 4.52
C CYS A 79 -9.04 2.36 4.61
N ARG A 80 -8.86 3.05 5.74
CA ARG A 80 -7.77 4.03 5.93
C ARG A 80 -6.73 3.55 6.96
N GLU A 81 -5.51 3.38 6.45
CA GLU A 81 -4.17 3.49 7.08
C GLU A 81 -3.64 2.37 8.03
N ASN A 82 -2.46 1.85 7.62
CA ASN A 82 -1.35 1.26 8.40
C ASN A 82 -1.37 -0.22 8.85
N ALA A 83 -2.35 -1.04 8.48
CA ALA A 83 -2.37 -2.45 8.90
C ALA A 83 -2.83 -3.45 7.82
N GLY A 84 -2.89 -3.02 6.56
CA GLY A 84 -3.42 -3.89 5.50
C GLY A 84 -4.87 -4.32 5.78
N HIS A 85 -5.24 -5.53 5.36
CA HIS A 85 -6.59 -6.06 5.57
C HIS A 85 -6.95 -6.31 7.04
N ASP A 86 -5.95 -6.38 7.93
CA ASP A 86 -6.14 -6.68 9.36
C ASP A 86 -6.30 -5.42 10.23
N GLY A 87 -6.36 -4.24 9.61
CA GLY A 87 -6.58 -2.94 10.27
C GLY A 87 -8.02 -2.64 10.70
N ASP A 88 -8.19 -1.58 11.49
CA ASP A 88 -9.51 -1.13 11.93
C ASP A 88 -10.40 -0.71 10.74
N HIS A 89 -11.58 -1.30 10.65
CA HIS A 89 -12.54 -1.11 9.56
C HIS A 89 -13.55 -0.01 9.85
N THR A 90 -13.13 1.11 10.45
CA THR A 90 -14.04 2.19 10.80
C THR A 90 -14.42 3.01 9.55
N PRO A 91 -15.71 3.10 9.18
CA PRO A 91 -16.17 3.93 8.07
C PRO A 91 -15.75 5.40 8.23
N THR A 92 -15.26 6.04 7.17
CA THR A 92 -15.12 7.50 7.10
C THR A 92 -16.46 8.25 7.11
N ASN A 93 -17.58 7.54 7.27
CA ASN A 93 -18.95 8.02 7.06
C ASN A 93 -19.66 8.40 8.37
N ASN A 94 -18.97 8.37 9.51
CA ASN A 94 -19.62 8.43 10.83
C ASN A 94 -20.49 9.68 11.07
N GLU A 95 -20.26 10.80 10.38
CA GLU A 95 -21.12 11.99 10.50
C GLU A 95 -22.46 11.87 9.74
N ARG A 96 -22.54 11.00 8.72
CA ARG A 96 -23.76 10.79 7.91
C ARG A 96 -24.70 9.77 8.55
N ASP A 97 -24.17 8.76 9.23
CA ASP A 97 -24.96 7.68 9.82
C ASP A 97 -25.66 8.09 11.12
N GLU A 98 -25.10 9.02 11.90
CA GLU A 98 -25.79 9.63 13.05
C GLU A 98 -26.98 10.52 12.62
N GLN A 99 -26.85 11.24 11.49
CA GLN A 99 -27.93 12.07 10.96
C GLN A 99 -29.11 11.27 10.39
N ILE A 100 -28.85 10.06 9.89
CA ILE A 100 -29.90 9.15 9.41
C ILE A 100 -30.64 8.52 10.60
N ARG A 101 -29.91 8.06 11.63
CA ARG A 101 -30.51 7.45 12.84
C ARG A 101 -31.42 8.41 13.60
N THR A 102 -31.02 9.68 13.71
CA THR A 102 -31.82 10.72 14.41
C THR A 102 -33.04 11.20 13.62
N ARG A 103 -33.07 11.02 12.29
CA ARG A 103 -34.21 11.38 11.44
C ARG A 103 -35.29 10.31 11.33
N THR A 104 -34.99 9.04 11.56
CA THR A 104 -35.98 7.95 11.45
C THR A 104 -36.79 7.74 12.75
N THR A 105 -36.41 8.39 13.86
CA THR A 105 -37.16 8.31 15.13
C THR A 105 -38.15 9.46 15.35
N SER A 106 -38.37 10.30 14.35
CA SER A 106 -39.41 11.33 14.36
C SER A 106 -40.16 11.30 13.05
N LEU A 107 -41.14 10.40 12.96
CA LEU A 107 -42.45 10.55 12.30
C LEU A 107 -43.30 9.31 12.56
#